data_AF-A0A4R2IXR8-F1
#
_entry.id   AF-A0A4R2IXR8-F1
#
_cell.length_a   1.000
_cell.length_b   1.000
_cell.length_c   1.000
_cell.angle_alpha   90.00
_cell.angle_beta   90.00
_cell.angle_gamma   90.00
#
_symmetry.space_group_name_H-M   'P 1'
#
loop_
_entity.id
_entity.type
_entity.pdbx_description
1 polymer ?
#
loop_
_entity_poly.entity_id
_entity_poly.type
_entity_poly.pdbx_seq_one_letter_code
_entity_poly.pdbx_strand_id
1 'polypeptide(L)'
;MPEARIVWRGKTFNRRTVAMVEAAEKICQSKFAILQGSYNKGGVTASAGTHDGGGAVDIDIATKSPTQRRAVVTPMRQVGFAAWLRTPAQGNWPYHVHAIAVGDKDLSRGAAHQVAEYRRGRNGLADRGKDDGPAGNYGMTWERYLKAHPPGRPVPDVTISLGAMEYARIHDAMNGTWGADRARVLAWAAHPKVGAITRAETVPPPGVPWHVHFQRMIRKVQQHFKLEATGSFDTAVATVMKRYGYEIVA
;
A
#
# COMPACT_ATOMS: atom_id res chain seq x y z
N MET A 1 13.07 8.59 7.66
CA MET A 1 12.69 8.96 6.28
C MET A 1 11.18 8.81 6.17
N PRO A 2 10.45 9.86 5.79
CA PRO A 2 9.02 9.78 5.55
C PRO A 2 8.67 8.74 4.49
N GLU A 3 7.51 8.10 4.61
CA GLU A 3 7.08 7.15 3.59
C GLU A 3 6.76 7.88 2.28
N ALA A 4 7.00 7.21 1.14
CA ALA A 4 6.68 7.78 -0.16
C ALA A 4 5.17 8.06 -0.25
N ARG A 5 4.82 9.32 -0.56
CA ARG A 5 3.43 9.75 -0.78
C ARG A 5 2.96 9.30 -2.16
N ILE A 6 1.72 8.84 -2.23
CA ILE A 6 1.06 8.39 -3.46
C ILE A 6 -0.33 9.00 -3.52
N VAL A 7 -0.82 9.24 -4.74
CA VAL A 7 -2.24 9.53 -4.97
C VAL A 7 -2.94 8.20 -5.21
N TRP A 8 -3.94 7.89 -4.39
CA TRP A 8 -4.74 6.67 -4.49
C TRP A 8 -6.21 7.03 -4.30
N ARG A 9 -7.05 6.66 -5.27
CA ARG A 9 -8.48 7.03 -5.34
C ARG A 9 -8.76 8.52 -5.14
N GLY A 10 -7.94 9.36 -5.79
CA GLY A 10 -8.10 10.82 -5.78
C GLY A 10 -7.67 11.51 -4.47
N LYS A 11 -7.04 10.81 -3.53
CA LYS A 11 -6.53 11.38 -2.27
C LYS A 11 -5.07 10.99 -2.05
N THR A 12 -4.35 11.79 -1.26
CA THR A 12 -2.94 11.54 -0.93
C THR A 12 -2.81 10.60 0.27
N PHE A 13 -1.90 9.63 0.18
CA PHE A 13 -1.61 8.66 1.24
C PHE A 13 -0.13 8.26 1.24
N ASN A 14 0.31 7.54 2.26
CA ASN A 14 1.50 6.69 2.17
C ASN A 14 1.10 5.25 1.81
N ARG A 15 2.10 4.45 1.42
CA ARG A 15 1.88 3.05 1.01
C ARG A 15 1.35 2.19 2.14
N ARG A 16 1.79 2.41 3.39
CA ARG A 16 1.29 1.68 4.56
C ARG A 16 -0.23 1.85 4.71
N THR A 17 -0.71 3.09 4.71
CA THR A 17 -2.14 3.39 4.90
C THR A 17 -2.98 2.73 3.81
N VAL A 18 -2.55 2.80 2.54
CA VAL A 18 -3.24 2.14 1.43
C VAL A 18 -3.28 0.62 1.63
N ALA A 19 -2.15 -0.02 1.97
CA ALA A 19 -2.11 -1.47 2.19
C ALA A 19 -3.02 -1.91 3.33
N MET A 20 -3.09 -1.14 4.42
CA MET A 20 -3.98 -1.41 5.54
C MET A 20 -5.46 -1.25 5.13
N VAL A 21 -5.82 -0.20 4.39
CA VAL A 21 -7.18 -0.01 3.88
C VAL A 21 -7.57 -1.17 2.96
N GLU A 22 -6.72 -1.57 2.02
CA GLU A 22 -6.99 -2.70 1.12
C GLU A 22 -7.14 -4.03 1.88
N ALA A 23 -6.39 -4.24 2.96
CA ALA A 23 -6.56 -5.40 3.81
C ALA A 23 -7.92 -5.38 4.55
N ALA A 24 -8.33 -4.23 5.07
CA ALA A 24 -9.65 -4.07 5.69
C ALA A 24 -10.79 -4.28 4.67
N GLU A 25 -10.65 -3.78 3.44
CA GLU A 25 -11.59 -4.02 2.35
C GLU A 25 -11.72 -5.51 2.00
N LYS A 26 -10.62 -6.26 2.03
CA LYS A 26 -10.64 -7.72 1.80
C LYS A 26 -11.42 -8.46 2.88
N ILE A 27 -11.20 -8.11 4.14
CA ILE A 27 -11.97 -8.68 5.27
C ILE A 27 -13.45 -8.33 5.13
N CYS A 28 -13.75 -7.08 4.75
CA CYS A 28 -15.12 -6.59 4.63
C CYS A 28 -15.80 -7.00 3.30
N GLN A 29 -15.07 -7.65 2.39
CA GLN A 29 -15.48 -8.00 1.02
C GLN A 29 -16.15 -6.84 0.28
N SER A 30 -15.67 -5.61 0.50
CA SER A 30 -16.27 -4.40 -0.04
C SER A 30 -15.24 -3.29 -0.21
N LYS A 31 -15.40 -2.46 -1.24
CA LYS A 31 -14.57 -1.29 -1.47
C LYS A 31 -15.09 -0.10 -0.67
N PHE A 32 -14.17 0.63 -0.06
CA PHE A 32 -14.46 1.81 0.72
C PHE A 32 -14.40 3.07 -0.14
N ALA A 33 -15.40 3.94 0.01
CA ALA A 33 -15.37 5.30 -0.51
C ALA A 33 -14.56 6.18 0.46
N ILE A 34 -13.59 6.92 -0.07
CA ILE A 34 -12.67 7.74 0.73
C ILE A 34 -13.21 9.17 0.78
N LEU A 35 -13.60 9.62 1.97
CA LEU A 35 -14.01 11.01 2.22
C LEU A 35 -12.78 11.93 2.28
N GLN A 36 -11.78 11.52 3.07
CA GLN A 36 -10.54 12.28 3.29
C GLN A 36 -9.32 11.36 3.38
N GLY A 37 -8.20 11.80 2.80
CA GLY A 37 -6.92 11.10 2.87
C GLY A 37 -5.92 11.70 3.85
N SER A 38 -4.71 11.19 3.83
CA SER A 38 -3.58 11.70 4.62
C SER A 38 -2.93 12.93 3.97
N TYR A 39 -2.02 13.59 4.69
CA TYR A 39 -1.26 14.76 4.24
C TYR A 39 -2.13 15.92 3.74
N ASN A 40 -3.29 16.12 4.36
CA ASN A 40 -4.27 17.16 4.03
C ASN A 40 -4.15 18.37 4.97
N LYS A 41 -2.94 18.91 5.09
CA LYS A 41 -2.64 19.98 6.07
C LYS A 41 -3.52 21.21 5.85
N GLY A 42 -4.31 21.56 6.86
CA GLY A 42 -5.22 22.71 6.80
C GLY A 42 -6.40 22.56 5.83
N GLY A 43 -6.59 21.38 5.23
CA GLY A 43 -7.64 21.15 4.24
C GLY A 43 -9.04 21.02 4.85
N VAL A 44 -9.15 20.59 6.11
CA VAL A 44 -10.43 20.52 6.83
C VAL A 44 -10.24 20.94 8.29
N THR A 45 -10.80 22.08 8.64
CA THR A 45 -10.74 22.66 10.01
C THR A 45 -11.28 21.70 11.05
N ALA A 46 -12.36 20.99 10.73
CA ALA A 46 -13.01 20.05 11.65
C ALA A 46 -12.08 18.89 12.05
N SER A 47 -11.13 18.51 11.22
CA SER A 47 -10.20 17.41 11.51
C SER A 47 -9.11 17.78 12.55
N ALA A 48 -9.04 19.03 13.02
CA ALA A 48 -8.09 19.47 14.05
C ALA A 48 -6.63 19.06 13.78
N GLY A 49 -6.24 19.02 12.50
CA GLY A 49 -4.89 18.67 12.05
C GLY A 49 -4.53 17.18 12.08
N THR A 50 -5.47 16.27 12.36
CA THR A 50 -5.17 14.82 12.42
C THR A 50 -4.68 14.30 11.07
N HIS A 51 -5.16 14.87 9.96
CA HIS A 51 -4.76 14.49 8.60
C HIS A 51 -3.53 15.23 8.06
N ASP A 52 -2.87 16.08 8.85
CA ASP A 52 -1.71 16.86 8.38
C ASP A 52 -0.50 15.98 8.02
N GLY A 53 -0.47 14.74 8.53
CA GLY A 53 0.57 13.74 8.30
C GLY A 53 0.04 12.46 7.63
N GLY A 54 0.83 11.40 7.67
CA GLY A 54 0.45 10.06 7.20
C GLY A 54 -0.52 9.33 8.15
N GLY A 55 -0.98 8.15 7.73
CA GLY A 55 -1.74 7.24 8.58
C GLY A 55 -3.23 7.53 8.75
N ALA A 56 -3.71 8.73 8.42
CA ALA A 56 -5.10 9.13 8.62
C ALA A 56 -5.97 8.88 7.38
N VAL A 57 -7.17 8.34 7.59
CA VAL A 57 -8.18 8.11 6.55
C VAL A 57 -9.59 8.27 7.12
N ASP A 58 -10.47 8.93 6.34
CA ASP A 58 -11.91 8.96 6.61
C ASP A 58 -12.66 8.17 5.54
N ILE A 59 -13.46 7.20 5.97
CA ILE A 59 -14.30 6.37 5.11
C ILE A 59 -15.73 6.89 5.11
N ASP A 60 -16.27 7.15 3.92
CA ASP A 60 -17.67 7.53 3.77
C ASP A 60 -18.59 6.34 4.02
N ILE A 61 -19.50 6.54 4.97
CA ILE A 61 -20.55 5.60 5.35
C ILE A 61 -21.89 6.33 5.58
N ALA A 62 -22.05 7.54 5.04
CA ALA A 62 -23.22 8.39 5.24
C ALA A 62 -24.52 7.67 4.85
N THR A 63 -24.52 7.00 3.70
CA THR A 63 -25.67 6.27 3.15
C THR A 63 -25.85 4.85 3.70
N LYS A 64 -24.93 4.36 4.55
CA LYS A 64 -24.99 3.00 5.09
C LYS A 64 -25.94 2.89 6.29
N SER A 65 -26.55 1.72 6.47
CA SER A 65 -27.38 1.42 7.65
C SER A 65 -26.54 1.39 8.95
N PRO A 66 -27.15 1.56 10.14
CA PRO A 66 -26.41 1.51 11.40
C PRO A 66 -25.54 0.25 11.59
N THR A 67 -26.06 -0.91 11.16
CA THR A 67 -25.33 -2.18 11.20
C THR A 67 -24.13 -2.17 10.25
N GLN A 68 -24.31 -1.68 9.03
CA GLN A 68 -23.23 -1.56 8.04
C GLN A 68 -22.14 -0.56 8.48
N ARG A 69 -22.53 0.55 9.13
CA ARG A 69 -21.57 1.53 9.67
C ARG A 69 -20.64 0.90 10.71
N ARG A 70 -21.20 0.15 11.67
CA ARG A 70 -20.40 -0.57 12.68
C ARG A 70 -19.53 -1.67 12.08
N ALA A 71 -20.04 -2.36 11.05
CA ALA A 71 -19.31 -3.43 10.38
C ALA A 71 -18.02 -2.96 9.70
N VAL A 72 -17.89 -1.69 9.33
CA VAL A 72 -16.66 -1.12 8.74
C VAL A 72 -15.57 -0.89 9.81
N VAL A 73 -15.94 -0.56 11.05
CA VAL A 73 -14.98 -0.26 12.11
C VAL A 73 -14.16 -1.49 12.52
N THR A 74 -14.80 -2.66 12.61
CA THR A 74 -14.14 -3.90 13.08
C THR A 74 -12.97 -4.32 12.18
N PRO A 75 -13.11 -4.44 10.85
CA PRO A 75 -11.99 -4.74 9.94
C PRO A 75 -10.85 -3.73 10.03
N MET A 76 -11.17 -2.44 10.15
CA MET A 76 -10.16 -1.39 10.31
C MET A 76 -9.33 -1.61 11.58
N ARG A 77 -9.99 -1.93 12.70
CA ARG A 77 -9.29 -2.26 13.96
C ARG A 77 -8.48 -3.57 13.84
N GLN A 78 -8.99 -4.59 13.16
CA GLN A 78 -8.31 -5.87 12.96
C GLN A 78 -6.99 -5.75 12.19
N VAL A 79 -6.92 -4.83 11.22
CA VAL A 79 -5.67 -4.56 10.49
C VAL A 79 -4.75 -3.57 11.21
N GLY A 80 -5.14 -3.06 12.38
CA GLY A 80 -4.31 -2.20 13.22
C GLY A 80 -4.53 -0.70 13.07
N PHE A 81 -5.70 -0.25 12.61
CA PHE A 81 -6.11 1.15 12.80
C PHE A 81 -6.66 1.38 14.21
N ALA A 82 -6.37 2.56 14.77
CA ALA A 82 -7.22 3.18 15.77
C ALA A 82 -8.42 3.79 15.03
N ALA A 83 -9.60 3.17 15.09
CA ALA A 83 -10.74 3.53 14.25
C ALA A 83 -12.02 3.75 15.05
N TRP A 84 -12.76 4.81 14.73
CA TRP A 84 -14.01 5.19 15.38
C TRP A 84 -15.10 5.47 14.34
N LEU A 85 -16.33 5.12 14.68
CA LEU A 85 -17.50 5.64 13.98
C LEU A 85 -17.73 7.08 14.45
N ARG A 86 -17.72 8.04 13.53
CA ARG A 86 -18.09 9.42 13.79
C ARG A 86 -19.53 9.68 13.41
N THR A 87 -20.22 10.43 14.25
CA THR A 87 -21.63 10.79 14.06
C THR A 87 -21.80 12.32 13.98
N PRO A 88 -22.86 12.83 13.33
CA PRO A 88 -23.16 14.26 13.30
C PRO A 88 -23.41 14.89 14.68
N ALA A 89 -23.69 14.08 15.72
CA ALA A 89 -23.85 14.59 17.09
C ALA A 89 -22.49 14.92 17.75
N GLN A 90 -21.38 14.41 17.21
CA GLN A 90 -20.03 14.62 17.76
C GLN A 90 -19.31 15.83 17.15
N GLY A 91 -19.87 16.44 16.11
CA GLY A 91 -19.28 17.58 15.41
C GLY A 91 -19.93 17.83 14.05
N ASN A 92 -19.51 18.91 13.38
CA ASN A 92 -20.06 19.31 12.08
C ASN A 92 -19.49 18.46 10.93
N TRP A 93 -19.88 17.19 10.89
CA TRP A 93 -19.48 16.22 9.87
C TRP A 93 -20.56 15.17 9.63
N PRO A 94 -20.64 14.57 8.43
CA PRO A 94 -21.53 13.44 8.19
C PRO A 94 -21.05 12.19 8.93
N TYR A 95 -21.85 11.12 8.90
CA TYR A 95 -21.37 9.80 9.34
C TYR A 95 -20.17 9.37 8.52
N HIS A 96 -19.07 9.07 9.20
CA HIS A 96 -17.84 8.54 8.58
C HIS A 96 -17.11 7.62 9.58
N VAL A 97 -16.23 6.76 9.08
CA VAL A 97 -15.26 6.06 9.96
C VAL A 97 -13.95 6.82 9.90
N HIS A 98 -13.54 7.39 11.02
CA HIS A 98 -12.24 8.03 11.18
C HIS A 98 -11.23 7.01 11.67
N ALA A 99 -10.10 6.87 10.98
CA ALA A 99 -9.10 5.86 11.32
C ALA A 99 -7.66 6.36 11.19
N ILE A 100 -6.83 6.02 12.18
CA ILE A 100 -5.40 6.35 12.25
C ILE A 100 -4.56 5.07 12.29
N ALA A 101 -3.63 4.92 11.34
CA ALA A 101 -2.75 3.75 11.23
C ALA A 101 -1.78 3.69 12.41
N VAL A 102 -1.98 2.74 13.33
CA VAL A 102 -1.15 2.62 14.53
C VAL A 102 0.29 2.29 14.12
N GLY A 103 1.23 3.09 14.62
CA GLY A 103 2.67 2.92 14.36
C GLY A 103 3.15 3.49 13.02
N ASP A 104 2.31 4.23 12.30
CA ASP A 104 2.76 5.00 11.15
C ASP A 104 3.83 6.04 11.56
N LYS A 105 4.86 6.20 10.74
CA LYS A 105 6.02 7.05 11.04
C LYS A 105 5.79 8.52 10.73
N ASP A 106 4.75 8.81 9.96
CA ASP A 106 4.44 10.15 9.48
C ASP A 106 3.21 10.75 10.18
N LEU A 107 2.73 10.15 11.28
CA LEU A 107 1.57 10.66 12.01
C LEU A 107 1.75 12.14 12.39
N SER A 108 0.67 12.91 12.20
CA SER A 108 0.58 14.25 12.80
C SER A 108 0.55 14.16 14.33
N ARG A 109 0.86 15.26 15.02
CA ARG A 109 0.76 15.33 16.49
C ARG A 109 -0.66 15.01 16.98
N GLY A 110 -1.68 15.49 16.28
CA GLY A 110 -3.09 15.21 16.59
C GLY A 110 -3.43 13.74 16.43
N ALA A 111 -3.01 13.11 15.32
CA ALA A 111 -3.22 11.69 15.08
C ALA A 111 -2.50 10.81 16.11
N ALA A 112 -1.26 11.15 16.47
CA ALA A 112 -0.51 10.44 17.52
C ALA A 112 -1.21 10.52 18.88
N HIS A 113 -1.77 11.68 19.23
CA HIS A 113 -2.59 11.84 20.44
C HIS A 113 -3.83 10.94 20.40
N GLN A 114 -4.56 10.90 19.28
CA GLN A 114 -5.72 10.03 19.15
C GLN A 114 -5.39 8.55 19.27
N VAL A 115 -4.25 8.10 18.72
CA VAL A 115 -3.77 6.72 18.92
C VAL A 115 -3.50 6.43 20.41
N ALA A 116 -2.94 7.39 21.15
CA ALA A 116 -2.73 7.23 22.58
C ALA A 116 -4.05 7.11 23.36
N GLU A 117 -5.06 7.90 23.01
CA GLU A 117 -6.40 7.84 23.60
C GLU A 117 -7.13 6.53 23.23
N TYR A 118 -7.00 6.06 21.98
CA TYR A 118 -7.52 4.77 21.54
C TYR A 118 -7.00 3.62 22.41
N ARG A 119 -5.69 3.60 22.67
CA ARG A 119 -5.06 2.57 23.54
C ARG A 119 -5.58 2.60 24.98
N ARG A 120 -6.14 3.73 25.42
CA ARG A 120 -6.79 3.91 26.73
C ARG A 120 -8.30 3.66 26.67
N GLY A 121 -8.85 3.19 25.55
CA GLY A 121 -10.28 2.93 25.38
C GLY A 121 -11.13 4.20 25.25
N ARG A 122 -10.56 5.27 24.70
CA ARG A 122 -11.24 6.58 24.54
C ARG A 122 -11.53 6.92 23.08
N ASN A 123 -12.44 7.86 22.88
CA ASN A 123 -12.97 8.26 21.58
C ASN A 123 -12.03 9.17 20.74
N GLY A 124 -10.90 9.61 21.31
CA GLY A 124 -9.94 10.49 20.64
C GLY A 124 -10.44 11.92 20.35
N LEU A 125 -11.57 12.34 20.93
CA LEU A 125 -12.08 13.71 20.83
C LEU A 125 -11.63 14.55 22.04
N ALA A 126 -11.92 15.86 21.98
CA ALA A 126 -11.51 16.81 23.02
C ALA A 126 -12.12 16.50 24.40
N ASP A 127 -13.32 15.91 24.43
CA ASP A 127 -14.02 15.48 25.65
C ASP A 127 -13.37 14.27 26.33
N ARG A 128 -12.47 13.56 25.64
CA ARG A 128 -11.82 12.32 26.10
C ARG A 128 -12.82 11.26 26.56
N GLY A 129 -14.01 11.26 25.95
CA GLY A 129 -15.07 10.31 26.25
C GLY A 129 -14.65 8.87 25.99
N LYS A 130 -15.42 7.92 26.54
CA LYS A 130 -15.20 6.49 26.28
C LYS A 130 -15.39 6.17 24.79
N ASP A 131 -14.59 5.26 24.26
CA ASP A 131 -14.81 4.69 22.93
C ASP A 131 -16.15 3.94 22.90
N ASP A 132 -17.03 4.36 21.99
CA ASP A 132 -18.38 3.82 21.77
C ASP A 132 -18.43 2.81 20.61
N GLY A 133 -17.28 2.50 19.99
CA GLY A 133 -17.15 1.52 18.91
C GLY A 133 -17.09 0.06 19.39
N PRO A 134 -16.95 -0.89 18.44
CA PRO A 134 -16.78 -2.31 18.75
C PRO A 134 -15.56 -2.56 19.64
N ALA A 135 -15.75 -3.21 20.79
CA ALA A 135 -14.66 -3.45 21.74
C ALA A 135 -13.53 -4.35 21.16
N GLY A 136 -12.31 -4.14 21.63
CA GLY A 136 -11.14 -4.97 21.32
C GLY A 136 -10.17 -4.33 20.31
N ASN A 137 -9.08 -5.04 20.02
CA ASN A 137 -8.01 -4.61 19.09
C ASN A 137 -7.28 -3.29 19.45
N TYR A 138 -7.41 -2.80 20.69
CA TYR A 138 -6.69 -1.61 21.18
C TYR A 138 -5.17 -1.72 21.10
N GLY A 139 -4.64 -2.95 21.18
CA GLY A 139 -3.22 -3.27 21.01
C GLY A 139 -2.86 -3.87 19.64
N MET A 140 -3.78 -3.86 18.68
CA MET A 140 -3.51 -4.37 17.33
C MET A 140 -2.62 -3.39 16.57
N THR A 141 -1.74 -3.92 15.73
CA THR A 141 -0.84 -3.16 14.86
C THR A 141 -0.80 -3.84 13.50
N TRP A 142 -0.41 -3.10 12.46
CA TRP A 142 -0.23 -3.66 11.13
C TRP A 142 0.80 -4.81 11.12
N GLU A 143 1.87 -4.67 11.90
CA GLU A 143 2.92 -5.68 12.04
C GLU A 143 2.38 -6.98 12.63
N ARG A 144 1.51 -6.89 13.65
CA ARG A 144 0.84 -8.07 14.22
C ARG A 144 -0.11 -8.70 13.21
N TYR A 145 -0.86 -7.88 12.47
CA TYR A 145 -1.75 -8.37 11.41
C TYR A 145 -0.98 -9.12 10.32
N LEU A 146 0.11 -8.54 9.79
CA LEU A 146 0.97 -9.16 8.77
C LEU A 146 1.64 -10.44 9.26
N LYS A 147 2.00 -10.52 10.54
CA LYS A 147 2.56 -11.75 11.12
C LYS A 147 1.53 -12.89 11.11
N ALA A 148 0.26 -12.59 11.40
CA ALA A 148 -0.83 -13.56 11.37
C ALA A 148 -1.35 -13.86 9.96
N HIS A 149 -1.26 -12.87 9.05
CA HIS A 149 -1.71 -12.92 7.67
C HIS A 149 -0.55 -12.56 6.75
N PRO A 150 0.46 -13.43 6.63
CA PRO A 150 1.59 -13.15 5.75
C PRO A 150 1.05 -12.90 4.34
N PRO A 151 1.48 -11.83 3.66
CA PRO A 151 1.04 -11.58 2.30
C PRO A 151 1.34 -12.83 1.46
N GLY A 152 0.37 -13.22 0.63
CA GLY A 152 0.57 -14.31 -0.32
C GLY A 152 1.87 -14.07 -1.08
N ARG A 153 2.72 -15.11 -1.17
CA ARG A 153 3.89 -15.01 -2.03
C ARG A 153 3.38 -14.65 -3.42
N PRO A 154 3.98 -13.68 -4.13
CA PRO A 154 3.65 -13.45 -5.53
C PRO A 154 3.68 -14.81 -6.23
N VAL A 155 2.61 -15.16 -6.94
CA VAL A 155 2.70 -16.28 -7.88
C VAL A 155 3.80 -15.88 -8.84
N PRO A 156 4.86 -16.68 -9.03
CA PRO A 156 5.91 -16.33 -9.96
C PRO A 156 5.30 -16.13 -11.36
N ASP A 157 5.30 -14.90 -11.85
CA ASP A 157 5.05 -14.60 -13.25
C ASP A 157 6.17 -15.26 -14.08
N VAL A 158 5.78 -16.24 -14.88
CA VAL A 158 6.67 -16.91 -15.83
C VAL A 158 6.74 -16.16 -17.15
N THR A 159 6.13 -14.99 -17.29
CA THR A 159 6.17 -14.22 -18.54
C THR A 159 7.30 -13.18 -18.55
N ILE A 160 7.78 -12.90 -19.75
CA ILE A 160 8.72 -11.83 -20.06
C ILE A 160 8.06 -10.95 -21.13
N SER A 161 7.73 -9.70 -20.78
CA SER A 161 7.11 -8.74 -21.71
C SER A 161 8.14 -7.95 -22.48
N LEU A 162 8.19 -8.17 -23.79
CA LEU A 162 9.04 -7.44 -24.72
C LEU A 162 8.70 -5.95 -24.73
N GLY A 163 7.41 -5.61 -24.77
CA GLY A 163 6.95 -4.21 -24.72
C GLY A 163 7.46 -3.44 -23.49
N ALA A 164 7.44 -4.07 -22.31
CA ALA A 164 7.92 -3.44 -21.08
C ALA A 164 9.42 -3.16 -21.10
N MET A 165 10.19 -4.08 -21.69
CA MET A 165 11.65 -3.98 -21.76
C MET A 165 12.08 -2.96 -22.81
N GLU A 166 11.46 -2.96 -23.99
CA GLU A 166 11.75 -1.97 -25.03
C GLU A 166 11.37 -0.57 -24.56
N TYR A 167 10.24 -0.43 -23.87
CA TYR A 167 9.83 0.84 -23.29
C TYR A 167 10.86 1.33 -22.27
N ALA A 168 11.33 0.45 -21.38
CA ALA A 168 12.35 0.77 -20.38
C ALA A 168 13.61 1.34 -21.02
N ARG A 169 14.01 0.86 -22.21
CA ARG A 169 15.26 1.21 -22.89
C ARG A 169 15.34 2.69 -23.28
N ILE A 170 14.22 3.28 -23.69
CA ILE A 170 14.21 4.60 -24.35
C ILE A 170 13.46 5.69 -23.57
N HIS A 171 12.85 5.35 -22.43
CA HIS A 171 12.06 6.30 -21.65
C HIS A 171 12.58 6.46 -20.22
N ASP A 172 12.73 7.72 -19.81
CA ASP A 172 13.11 8.11 -18.44
C ASP A 172 11.96 8.00 -17.42
N ALA A 173 10.75 7.70 -17.87
CA ALA A 173 9.60 7.53 -17.00
C ALA A 173 8.72 6.37 -17.48
N MET A 174 8.42 5.43 -16.59
CA MET A 174 7.53 4.30 -16.88
C MET A 174 6.07 4.72 -16.66
N ASN A 175 5.36 5.05 -17.74
CA ASN A 175 3.92 5.32 -17.71
C ASN A 175 3.15 4.38 -18.69
N GLY A 176 1.96 3.93 -18.29
CA GLY A 176 1.10 3.10 -19.14
C GLY A 176 1.29 1.58 -19.10
N THR A 177 0.62 0.89 -20.03
CA THR A 177 0.24 -0.54 -20.07
C THR A 177 1.37 -1.55 -19.84
N TRP A 178 2.63 -1.16 -20.05
CA TRP A 178 3.78 -2.06 -20.03
C TRP A 178 4.88 -1.64 -19.03
N GLY A 179 4.57 -0.88 -17.98
CA GLY A 179 5.59 -0.28 -17.08
C GLY A 179 6.64 -1.22 -16.47
N ALA A 180 7.59 -0.63 -15.71
CA ALA A 180 8.57 -1.33 -14.85
C ALA A 180 7.81 -2.02 -13.72
N ASP A 181 7.17 -3.13 -14.06
CA ASP A 181 6.23 -3.74 -13.16
C ASP A 181 7.03 -4.44 -12.07
N ARG A 182 6.92 -3.88 -10.86
CA ARG A 182 7.38 -4.49 -9.63
C ARG A 182 7.01 -5.96 -9.57
N ALA A 183 5.85 -6.35 -10.11
CA ALA A 183 5.40 -7.73 -10.20
C ALA A 183 6.39 -8.60 -10.99
N ARG A 184 6.93 -8.13 -12.13
CA ARG A 184 7.91 -8.87 -12.95
C ARG A 184 9.24 -9.06 -12.22
N VAL A 185 9.77 -8.02 -11.59
CA VAL A 185 11.02 -8.15 -10.80
C VAL A 185 10.83 -9.09 -9.61
N LEU A 186 9.70 -8.99 -8.92
CA LEU A 186 9.34 -9.91 -7.83
C LEU A 186 9.18 -11.35 -8.32
N ALA A 187 8.58 -11.52 -9.49
CA ALA A 187 8.40 -12.82 -10.10
C ALA A 187 9.71 -13.46 -10.52
N TRP A 188 10.60 -12.70 -11.17
CA TRP A 188 11.96 -13.15 -11.50
C TRP A 188 12.75 -13.54 -10.24
N ALA A 189 12.64 -12.76 -9.16
CA ALA A 189 13.27 -13.12 -7.88
C ALA A 189 12.63 -14.35 -7.21
N ALA A 190 11.34 -14.59 -7.43
CA ALA A 190 10.61 -15.74 -6.89
C ALA A 190 10.76 -17.02 -7.74
N HIS A 191 11.15 -16.87 -9.01
CA HIS A 191 11.26 -17.99 -9.93
C HIS A 191 12.50 -18.84 -9.61
N PRO A 192 12.34 -20.15 -9.36
CA PRO A 192 13.42 -21.00 -8.82
C PRO A 192 14.62 -21.12 -9.76
N LYS A 193 14.42 -20.85 -11.06
CA LYS A 193 15.44 -21.01 -12.10
C LYS A 193 16.14 -19.72 -12.51
N VAL A 194 15.69 -18.54 -12.08
CA VAL A 194 16.41 -17.28 -12.42
C VAL A 194 17.61 -17.09 -11.52
N GLY A 195 17.44 -17.20 -10.20
CA GLY A 195 18.53 -17.12 -9.21
C GLY A 195 19.35 -15.82 -9.19
N ALA A 196 19.16 -14.91 -10.15
CA ALA A 196 19.99 -13.73 -10.35
C ALA A 196 19.60 -12.53 -9.47
N ILE A 197 18.35 -12.47 -9.02
CA ILE A 197 17.79 -11.33 -8.27
C ILE A 197 17.49 -11.76 -6.84
N THR A 198 18.05 -11.05 -5.87
CA THR A 198 17.77 -11.27 -4.45
C THR A 198 16.53 -10.52 -3.99
N ARG A 199 15.94 -10.90 -2.85
CA ARG A 199 14.79 -10.18 -2.26
C ARG A 199 15.07 -8.69 -2.02
N ALA A 200 16.30 -8.34 -1.63
CA ALA A 200 16.70 -6.95 -1.40
C ALA A 200 16.68 -6.11 -2.70
N GLU A 201 16.87 -6.77 -3.84
CA GLU A 201 16.91 -6.15 -5.16
C GLU A 201 15.53 -6.12 -5.84
N THR A 202 14.45 -6.46 -5.13
CA THR A 202 13.08 -6.37 -5.68
C THR A 202 12.48 -4.97 -5.57
N VAL A 203 13.20 -4.03 -4.97
CA VAL A 203 12.79 -2.64 -4.76
C VAL A 203 13.94 -1.73 -5.18
N PRO A 204 13.67 -0.62 -5.91
CA PRO A 204 14.68 0.35 -6.27
C PRO A 204 15.34 0.96 -5.02
N PRO A 205 16.67 1.18 -5.02
CA PRO A 205 17.32 1.98 -4.01
C PRO A 205 16.74 3.41 -3.95
N PRO A 206 16.86 4.11 -2.81
CA PRO A 206 16.43 5.50 -2.70
C PRO A 206 17.01 6.38 -3.81
N GLY A 207 16.15 7.19 -4.44
CA GLY A 207 16.55 8.07 -5.55
C GLY A 207 16.71 7.38 -6.91
N VAL A 208 16.55 6.05 -6.99
CA VAL A 208 16.60 5.30 -8.25
C VAL A 208 15.18 5.15 -8.80
N PRO A 209 14.87 5.70 -9.99
CA PRO A 209 13.59 5.46 -10.65
C PRO A 209 13.38 3.99 -11.01
N TRP A 210 12.12 3.56 -11.07
CA TRP A 210 11.77 2.17 -11.39
C TRP A 210 12.27 1.71 -12.76
N HIS A 211 12.29 2.59 -13.77
CA HIS A 211 12.79 2.25 -15.10
C HIS A 211 14.28 1.88 -15.05
N VAL A 212 15.11 2.69 -14.38
CA VAL A 212 16.54 2.42 -14.16
C VAL A 212 16.73 1.11 -13.40
N HIS A 213 15.95 0.91 -12.34
CA HIS A 213 16.04 -0.32 -11.56
C HIS A 213 15.70 -1.56 -12.39
N PHE A 214 14.65 -1.50 -13.19
CA PHE A 214 14.22 -2.58 -14.08
C PHE A 214 15.29 -2.93 -15.12
N GLN A 215 15.89 -1.93 -15.77
CA GLN A 215 17.03 -2.13 -16.68
C GLN A 215 18.23 -2.82 -15.98
N ARG A 216 18.53 -2.44 -14.74
CA ARG A 216 19.60 -3.07 -13.95
C ARG A 216 19.31 -4.54 -13.66
N MET A 217 18.06 -4.87 -13.34
CA MET A 217 17.63 -6.25 -13.08
C MET A 217 17.70 -7.10 -14.35
N ILE A 218 17.27 -6.56 -15.50
CA ILE A 218 17.44 -7.20 -16.81
C ILE A 218 18.91 -7.52 -17.08
N ARG A 219 19.79 -6.52 -16.93
CA ARG A 219 21.22 -6.71 -17.19
C ARG A 219 21.82 -7.79 -16.29
N LYS A 220 21.41 -7.85 -15.02
CA LYS A 220 21.88 -8.87 -14.09
C LYS A 220 21.42 -10.26 -14.49
N VAL A 221 20.16 -10.40 -14.91
CA VAL A 221 19.62 -11.66 -15.43
C VAL A 221 20.37 -12.07 -16.71
N GLN A 222 20.62 -11.15 -17.64
CA GLN A 222 21.40 -11.42 -18.86
C GLN A 222 22.82 -11.92 -18.54
N GLN A 223 23.51 -11.24 -17.63
CA GLN A 223 24.85 -11.64 -17.18
C GLN A 223 24.85 -13.02 -16.52
N HIS A 224 23.83 -13.31 -15.69
CA HIS A 224 23.68 -14.62 -15.06
C HIS A 224 23.59 -15.75 -16.09
N PHE A 225 22.86 -15.50 -17.18
CA PHE A 225 22.70 -16.45 -18.28
C PHE A 225 23.76 -16.34 -19.39
N LYS A 226 24.80 -15.51 -19.20
CA LYS A 226 25.89 -15.26 -20.17
C LYS A 226 25.38 -14.80 -21.55
N LEU A 227 24.37 -13.93 -21.54
CA LEU A 227 23.76 -13.34 -22.73
C LEU A 227 24.43 -12.01 -23.07
N GLU A 228 24.26 -11.53 -24.30
CA GLU A 228 24.83 -10.24 -24.71
C GLU A 228 24.33 -9.12 -23.79
N ALA A 229 25.25 -8.30 -23.29
CA ALA A 229 24.97 -7.24 -22.31
C ALA A 229 24.45 -5.95 -22.97
N THR A 230 23.58 -6.08 -23.98
CA THR A 230 23.00 -4.99 -24.77
C THR A 230 21.87 -4.27 -24.03
N GLY A 231 21.35 -4.84 -22.93
CA GLY A 231 20.12 -4.38 -22.30
C GLY A 231 18.86 -4.72 -23.10
N SER A 232 19.00 -5.47 -24.20
CA SER A 232 17.91 -5.89 -25.08
C SER A 232 17.62 -7.39 -24.90
N PHE A 233 16.35 -7.74 -24.74
CA PHE A 233 15.91 -9.13 -24.84
C PHE A 233 15.73 -9.48 -26.32
N ASP A 234 16.78 -10.01 -26.92
CA ASP A 234 16.76 -10.49 -28.31
C ASP A 234 16.29 -11.96 -28.40
N THR A 235 16.32 -12.50 -29.62
CA THR A 235 15.98 -13.90 -29.89
C THR A 235 16.81 -14.89 -29.09
N ALA A 236 18.10 -14.63 -28.86
CA ALA A 236 18.97 -15.52 -28.10
C ALA A 236 18.60 -15.53 -26.61
N VAL A 237 18.34 -14.35 -26.04
CA VAL A 237 17.84 -14.21 -24.67
C VAL A 237 16.50 -14.92 -24.53
N ALA A 238 15.57 -14.70 -25.45
CA ALA A 238 14.26 -15.34 -25.47
C ALA A 238 14.38 -16.87 -25.52
N THR A 239 15.29 -17.42 -26.34
CA THR A 239 15.54 -18.87 -26.40
C THR A 239 16.01 -19.42 -25.06
N VAL A 240 16.94 -18.75 -24.37
CA VAL A 240 17.44 -19.22 -23.08
C VAL A 240 16.35 -19.18 -22.02
N MET A 241 15.58 -18.09 -21.98
CA MET A 241 14.51 -17.91 -20.99
C MET A 241 13.41 -18.96 -21.11
N LYS A 242 13.04 -19.33 -22.35
CA LYS A 242 12.12 -20.45 -22.60
C LYS A 242 12.61 -21.76 -21.99
N ARG A 243 13.91 -22.07 -22.05
CA ARG A 243 14.48 -23.28 -21.40
C ARG A 243 14.33 -23.25 -19.88
N TYR A 244 14.31 -22.06 -19.29
CA TYR A 244 14.09 -21.86 -17.87
C TYR A 244 12.61 -21.73 -17.50
N GLY A 245 11.68 -22.03 -18.42
CA GLY A 245 10.25 -22.07 -18.15
C GLY A 245 9.54 -20.73 -18.30
N TYR A 246 10.19 -19.74 -18.92
CA TYR A 246 9.58 -18.45 -19.21
C TYR A 246 8.83 -18.43 -20.53
N GLU A 247 7.65 -17.82 -20.53
CA GLU A 247 6.88 -17.46 -21.70
C GLU A 247 7.26 -16.06 -22.18
N ILE A 248 7.34 -15.88 -23.50
CA ILE A 248 7.63 -14.58 -24.11
C ILE A 248 6.30 -13.99 -24.57
N VAL A 249 5.97 -12.80 -24.08
CA VAL A 249 4.75 -12.09 -24.46
C VAL A 249 5.11 -10.78 -25.17
N ALA A 250 4.40 -10.50 -26.25
CA ALA A 250 4.53 -9.27 -27.02
C ALA A 250 4.02 -8.08 -26.19
#